data_AF-A0A2V6D808-F1
#
_entry.id   AF-A0A2V6D808-F1
#
_cell.length_a   1.000
_cell.length_b   1.000
_cell.length_c   1.000
_cell.angle_alpha   90.00
_cell.angle_beta   90.00
_cell.angle_gamma   90.00
#
_symmetry.space_group_name_H-M   'P 1'
#
loop_
_entity.id
_entity.type
_entity.pdbx_description
1 polymer ?
#
loop_
_entity_poly.entity_id
_entity_poly.type
_entity_poly.pdbx_seq_one_letter_code
_entity_poly.pdbx_strand_id
1 'polypeptide(L)' 'MTIFLGCGFAAKYREGGGVFSVPLQWMLGLKRLKFDAIWLEIFPGTGNEIADRRAIRSFKTQLRLHGLAENYCLLYQPRA' A
#
# COMPACT_ATOMS: atom_id res chain seq x y z
N MET A 1 -17.91 0.21 -6.22
CA MET A 1 -16.48 0.53 -6.07
C MET A 1 -16.27 1.30 -4.77
N THR A 2 -15.75 0.66 -3.73
CA THR A 2 -15.42 1.29 -2.44
C THR A 2 -13.94 1.63 -2.41
N ILE A 3 -13.59 2.91 -2.23
CA ILE A 3 -12.18 3.31 -2.15
C ILE A 3 -11.77 3.42 -0.69
N PHE A 4 -10.80 2.60 -0.28
CA PHE A 4 -10.13 2.76 1.00
C PHE A 4 -8.90 3.65 0.80
N LEU A 5 -8.93 4.86 1.36
CA LEU A 5 -7.80 5.77 1.31
C LEU A 5 -6.79 5.39 2.40
N GLY A 6 -5.61 4.98 1.97
CA GLY A 6 -4.48 4.66 2.83
C GLY A 6 -3.90 5.88 3.55
N CYS A 7 -3.15 5.63 4.62
CA CYS A 7 -2.68 6.67 5.53
C CYS A 7 -1.46 7.46 5.03
N GLY A 8 -0.85 7.09 3.90
CA GLY A 8 0.32 7.78 3.34
C GLY A 8 1.67 7.36 3.96
N PHE A 9 1.65 6.27 4.72
CA PHE A 9 2.79 5.75 5.47
C PHE A 9 3.05 4.27 5.23
N ALA A 10 2.08 3.49 4.75
CA ALA A 10 2.21 2.05 4.65
C ALA A 10 3.30 1.65 3.64
N ALA A 11 3.50 2.44 2.58
CA ALA A 11 4.58 2.24 1.63
C ALA A 11 5.97 2.61 2.19
N LYS A 12 6.06 3.46 3.23
CA LYS A 12 7.33 3.93 3.82
C LYS A 12 7.97 2.87 4.74
N TYR A 13 7.17 2.05 5.39
CA TYR A 13 7.64 1.07 6.38
C TYR A 13 7.88 -0.30 5.75
N ARG A 14 9.14 -0.53 5.37
CA ARG A 14 9.57 -1.71 4.62
C ARG A 14 9.36 -3.05 5.33
N GLU A 15 9.42 -3.06 6.66
CA GLU A 15 9.32 -4.27 7.48
C GLU A 15 7.87 -4.68 7.78
N GLY A 16 6.88 -3.93 7.30
CA GLY A 16 5.48 -4.30 7.50
C GLY A 16 5.04 -4.22 8.97
N GLY A 17 5.60 -3.28 9.73
CA GLY A 17 5.18 -3.01 11.12
C GLY A 17 3.72 -2.52 11.23
N GLY A 18 3.30 -2.12 12.43
CA GLY A 18 1.89 -1.79 12.74
C GLY A 18 1.18 -0.85 11.75
N VAL A 19 1.92 0.02 11.08
CA VAL A 19 1.39 0.96 10.08
C VAL A 19 0.91 0.26 8.78
N PHE A 20 1.54 -0.86 8.39
CA PHE A 20 1.13 -1.63 7.22
C PHE A 20 0.01 -2.63 7.56
N SER A 21 0.09 -3.26 8.73
CA SER A 21 -0.86 -4.31 9.12
C SER A 21 -2.28 -3.78 9.30
N VAL A 22 -2.44 -2.53 9.75
CA VAL A 22 -3.76 -1.90 9.90
C VAL A 22 -4.52 -1.82 8.57
N PRO A 23 -4.09 -1.07 7.55
CA PRO A 23 -4.81 -0.99 6.27
C PRO A 23 -4.94 -2.35 5.58
N LEU A 24 -3.95 -3.24 5.75
CA LEU A 24 -4.03 -4.62 5.27
C LEU A 24 -5.22 -5.37 5.87
N GLN A 25 -5.42 -5.31 7.19
CA GLN A 25 -6.55 -5.98 7.86
C GLN A 25 -7.91 -5.49 7.33
N TRP A 26 -8.04 -4.19 7.07
CA TRP A 26 -9.27 -3.61 6.51
C TRP A 26 -9.54 -4.16 5.10
N MET A 27 -8.52 -4.17 4.23
CA MET A 27 -8.65 -4.70 2.87
C MET A 27 -9.00 -6.19 2.85
N LEU A 28 -8.40 -6.98 3.75
CA LEU A 28 -8.73 -8.40 3.90
C LEU A 28 -10.17 -8.61 4.39
N GLY A 29 -10.63 -7.77 5.32
CA GLY A 29 -12.01 -7.77 5.80
C GLY A 29 -13.01 -7.44 4.68
N LEU A 30 -12.77 -6.36 3.94
CA LEU A 30 -13.61 -5.95 2.79
C LEU A 30 -13.67 -7.04 1.72
N LYS A 31 -12.53 -7.66 1.40
CA LYS A 31 -12.46 -8.79 0.47
C LYS A 31 -13.25 -10.00 0.96
N ARG A 32 -13.16 -10.34 2.24
CA ARG A 32 -13.95 -11.44 2.85
C ARG A 32 -15.45 -11.17 2.78
N LEU A 33 -15.86 -9.92 2.91
CA LEU A 33 -17.24 -9.45 2.75
C LEU A 33 -17.67 -9.30 1.28
N LYS A 34 -16.80 -9.64 0.32
CA LYS A 34 -17.03 -9.55 -1.13
C LYS A 34 -17.28 -8.13 -1.64
N PHE A 35 -16.79 -7.12 -0.94
CA PHE A 35 -16.81 -5.76 -1.45
C PHE A 35 -15.71 -5.58 -2.52
N ASP A 36 -16.09 -4.92 -3.60
CA ASP A 36 -15.17 -4.43 -4.63
C ASP A 36 -14.45 -3.18 -4.10
N ALA A 37 -13.27 -3.40 -3.52
CA ALA A 37 -12.49 -2.38 -2.85
C ALA A 37 -11.08 -2.22 -3.43
N ILE A 38 -10.63 -0.97 -3.52
CA ILE A 38 -9.27 -0.59 -3.91
C ILE A 38 -8.61 0.18 -2.75
N TRP A 39 -7.41 -0.23 -2.37
CA TRP A 39 -6.55 0.54 -1.49
C TRP A 39 -5.76 1.58 -2.30
N LEU A 40 -6.11 2.85 -2.16
CA LEU A 40 -5.31 3.95 -2.68
C LEU A 40 -4.26 4.38 -1.65
N GLU A 41 -3.00 4.02 -1.85
CA GLU A 41 -1.88 4.42 -0.99
C GLU A 41 -1.14 5.61 -1.60
N ILE A 42 -0.91 6.66 -0.80
CA ILE A 42 -0.11 7.81 -1.21
C ILE A 42 1.33 7.58 -0.73
N PHE A 43 2.31 7.74 -1.62
CA PHE A 43 3.72 7.62 -1.26
C PHE A 43 4.49 8.87 -1.67
N PRO A 44 4.61 9.86 -0.77
CA PRO A 44 5.51 10.98 -0.95
C PRO A 44 6.96 10.48 -0.92
N GLY A 45 7.69 10.78 -1.99
CA GLY A 45 9.08 10.38 -2.15
C GLY A 45 9.99 10.99 -1.10
N THR A 46 11.09 10.29 -0.82
CA THR A 46 12.06 10.70 0.20
C THR A 46 13.14 11.63 -0.35
N GLY A 47 13.21 11.81 -1.67
CA GLY A 47 14.32 12.47 -2.37
C GLY A 47 15.48 11.51 -2.67
N ASN A 48 15.40 10.26 -2.21
CA ASN A 48 16.34 9.18 -2.54
C ASN A 48 15.63 8.16 -3.43
N GLU A 49 15.82 8.27 -4.74
CA GLU A 49 15.15 7.42 -5.74
C GLU A 49 15.39 5.92 -5.51
N ILE A 50 16.60 5.53 -5.10
CA ILE A 50 16.94 4.13 -4.86
C ILE A 50 16.15 3.58 -3.67
N ALA A 51 16.05 4.37 -2.59
CA ALA A 51 15.25 4.02 -1.42
C ALA A 51 13.76 3.93 -1.77
N ASP A 52 13.24 4.90 -2.52
CA ASP A 52 11.84 4.96 -2.93
C ASP A 52 11.46 3.76 -3.82
N ARG A 53 12.29 3.43 -4.82
CA ARG A 53 12.10 2.23 -5.65
C ARG A 53 12.10 0.95 -4.82
N ARG A 54 12.97 0.85 -3.82
CA ARG A 54 13.03 -0.34 -2.94
C ARG A 54 11.79 -0.44 -2.05
N ALA A 55 11.29 0.69 -1.53
CA ALA A 55 10.05 0.75 -0.77
C ALA A 55 8.84 0.32 -1.60
N ILE A 56 8.70 0.86 -2.83
CA ILE A 56 7.66 0.48 -3.78
C ILE A 56 7.70 -1.03 -4.07
N ARG A 57 8.88 -1.60 -4.34
CA ARG A 57 9.01 -3.05 -4.58
C ARG A 57 8.58 -3.89 -3.37
N SER A 58 8.94 -3.45 -2.16
CA SER A 58 8.53 -4.13 -0.93
C SER A 58 7.01 -4.11 -0.78
N PHE A 59 6.38 -2.95 -0.93
CA PHE A 59 4.93 -2.78 -0.85
C PHE A 59 4.18 -3.67 -1.85
N LYS A 60 4.60 -3.66 -3.13
CA LYS A 60 4.01 -4.54 -4.17
C LYS A 60 4.14 -6.02 -3.82
N THR A 61 5.28 -6.42 -3.25
CA THR A 61 5.54 -7.81 -2.86
C THR A 61 4.61 -8.22 -1.71
N GLN A 62 4.47 -7.38 -0.69
CA GLN A 62 3.56 -7.63 0.43
C GLN A 62 2.11 -7.76 -0.02
N LEU A 63 1.60 -6.84 -0.84
CA LEU A 63 0.24 -6.93 -1.35
C LEU A 63 -0.01 -8.20 -2.17
N ARG A 64 0.96 -8.62 -2.99
CA ARG A 64 0.86 -9.88 -3.72
C ARG A 64 0.81 -11.09 -2.80
N LEU A 65 1.64 -11.13 -1.75
CA LEU A 65 1.64 -12.22 -0.76
C LEU A 65 0.28 -12.35 -0.04
N HIS A 66 -0.45 -11.24 0.13
CA HIS A 66 -1.78 -11.22 0.73
C HIS A 66 -2.93 -11.31 -0.29
N GLY A 67 -2.64 -11.58 -1.57
CA GLY A 67 -3.65 -11.73 -2.62
C GLY A 67 -4.37 -10.42 -2.98
N LEU A 68 -3.72 -9.27 -2.78
CA LEU A 68 -4.23 -7.92 -3.09
C LEU A 68 -3.49 -7.28 -4.27
N ALA A 69 -2.81 -8.07 -5.11
CA ALA A 69 -2.05 -7.56 -6.26
C ALA A 69 -2.87 -6.70 -7.24
N GLU A 70 -4.17 -6.97 -7.34
CA GLU A 70 -5.10 -6.27 -8.24
C GLU A 70 -5.99 -5.25 -7.49
N ASN A 71 -5.85 -5.13 -6.16
CA ASN A 71 -6.75 -4.36 -5.29
C ASN A 71 -6.08 -3.12 -4.68
N TYR A 72 -5.11 -2.53 -5.39
CA TYR A 72 -4.44 -1.32 -4.93
C TYR A 72 -4.08 -0.35 -6.06
N CYS A 73 -3.94 0.90 -5.69
CA CYS A 73 -3.31 1.94 -6.47
C CYS A 73 -2.25 2.62 -5.59
N LEU A 74 -1.01 2.73 -6.08
CA LEU A 74 0.06 3.43 -5.36
C LEU A 74 0.38 4.74 -6.08
N LEU A 75 0.01 5.87 -5.47
CA LEU A 75 0.31 7.19 -5.96
C LEU A 75 1.68 7.64 -5.44
N TYR A 76 2.73 7.39 -6.24
CA TYR A 76 4.07 7.87 -5.94
C TYR A 76 4.27 9.31 -6.39
N GLN A 77 4.70 10.18 -5.48
CA GLN A 77 5.01 11.59 -5.76
C GLN A 77 6.51 11.82 -5.51
N PRO A 78 7.36 11.83 -6.55
CA PRO A 78 8.78 12.13 -6.39
C PRO A 78 8.96 13.48 -5.69
N ARG A 79 9.89 13.54 -4.74
CA ARG A 79 10.31 14.82 -4.18
C ARG A 79 11.47 15.35 -5.03
N ALA A 80 11.26 16.54 -5.62
CA ALA A 80 12.27 17.28 -6.37
C ALA A 80 13.44 17.69 -5.46
#